data_AF-I0JXU5-F1
#
_entry.id   AF-I0JXU5-F1
#
_cell.length_a   1.000
_cell.length_b   1.000
_cell.length_c   1.000
_cell.angle_alpha   90.00
_cell.angle_beta   90.00
_cell.angle_gamma   90.00
#
_symmetry.space_group_name_H-M   'P 1'
#
loop_
_entity.id
_entity.type
_entity.pdbx_description
1 polymer ?
#
loop_
_entity_poly.entity_id
_entity_poly.type
_entity_poly.pdbx_seq_one_letter_code
_entity_poly.pdbx_strand_id
1 'polypeptide(L)'
;MNNLDLRVIDTPKFQILNINIAGNGTVEPSVLKNLELPKLDYTKGVVLHGRGPIWLYGHLVHQCHPARWVGVFDPRIGGVVVERHHKEAPEVGETIPANEIQKYLEHNQEQAKDSSRHQAHMAP
;
A
#
# COMPACT_ATOMS: atom_id res chain seq x y z
N MET A 1 4.58 14.15 -16.24
CA MET A 1 3.49 14.03 -15.25
C MET A 1 3.65 12.69 -14.57
N ASN A 2 3.69 12.65 -13.24
CA ASN A 2 3.87 11.39 -12.51
C ASN A 2 2.51 10.67 -12.45
N ASN A 3 2.41 9.48 -13.04
CA ASN A 3 1.16 8.70 -13.05
C ASN A 3 1.05 7.78 -11.83
N LEU A 4 2.04 7.80 -10.93
CA LEU A 4 2.07 7.01 -9.71
C LEU A 4 1.54 7.83 -8.53
N ASP A 5 0.52 7.28 -7.86
CA ASP A 5 -0.07 7.81 -6.62
C ASP A 5 0.08 6.75 -5.51
N LEU A 6 0.61 7.16 -4.37
CA LEU A 6 0.84 6.29 -3.21
C LEU A 6 0.03 6.81 -2.04
N ARG A 7 -0.80 5.95 -1.44
CA ARG A 7 -1.65 6.31 -0.30
C ARG A 7 -1.46 5.33 0.84
N VAL A 8 -1.44 5.86 2.06
CA VAL A 8 -1.42 5.05 3.28
C VAL A 8 -2.83 4.91 3.81
N ILE A 9 -3.19 3.66 4.13
CA ILE A 9 -4.34 3.33 4.95
C ILE A 9 -3.78 2.82 6.29
N ASP A 10 -3.98 3.60 7.35
CA ASP A 10 -3.55 3.20 8.69
C ASP A 10 -4.55 2.19 9.29
N THR A 11 -4.02 1.16 9.95
CA THR A 11 -4.83 0.18 10.69
C THR A 11 -4.23 -0.03 12.10
N PRO A 12 -4.96 -0.68 13.03
CA PRO A 12 -4.43 -0.92 14.37
C PRO A 12 -3.15 -1.76 14.42
N LYS A 13 -2.95 -2.74 13.52
CA LYS A 13 -1.83 -3.69 13.57
C LYS A 13 -0.72 -3.43 12.54
N PHE A 14 -1.10 -2.96 11.36
CA PHE A 14 -0.20 -2.70 10.23
C PHE A 14 -0.72 -1.51 9.43
N GLN A 15 -0.02 -1.13 8.37
CA GLN A 15 -0.46 -0.12 7.42
C GLN A 15 -0.51 -0.72 6.03
N ILE A 16 -1.38 -0.20 5.17
CA ILE A 16 -1.43 -0.60 3.77
C ILE A 16 -0.92 0.56 2.93
N LEU A 17 0.17 0.34 2.20
CA LEU A 17 0.64 1.26 1.17
C LEU A 17 -0.02 0.88 -0.15
N ASN A 18 -1.07 1.63 -0.50
CA ASN A 18 -1.83 1.44 -1.71
C ASN A 18 -1.16 2.14 -2.91
N ILE A 19 -0.85 1.35 -3.93
CA ILE A 19 -0.20 1.73 -5.18
C ILE A 19 -1.28 1.91 -6.24
N ASN A 20 -1.41 3.13 -6.74
CA ASN A 20 -2.30 3.44 -7.83
C ASN A 20 -1.51 4.01 -9.02
N ILE A 21 -1.68 3.40 -10.20
CA ILE A 21 -1.08 3.88 -11.44
C ILE A 21 -2.21 4.37 -12.34
N ALA A 22 -2.26 5.68 -12.57
CA ALA A 22 -3.28 6.35 -13.36
C ALA A 22 -3.12 6.09 -14.87
N GLY A 23 -4.17 6.39 -15.63
CA GLY A 23 -4.18 6.28 -17.09
C GLY A 23 -4.25 4.82 -17.57
N ASN A 24 -3.35 4.45 -18.48
CA ASN A 24 -3.26 3.11 -19.08
C ASN A 24 -2.60 2.06 -18.16
N GLY A 25 -2.24 2.43 -16.92
CA GLY A 25 -1.58 1.53 -15.98
C GLY A 25 -0.08 1.34 -16.23
N THR A 26 0.55 2.16 -17.08
CA THR A 26 2.00 2.14 -17.26
C THR A 26 2.68 3.21 -16.42
N VAL A 27 3.87 2.88 -15.94
CA VAL A 27 4.74 3.76 -15.16
C VAL A 27 6.17 3.60 -15.67
N GLU A 28 6.87 4.72 -15.83
CA GLU A 28 8.25 4.75 -16.31
C GLU A 28 9.23 4.56 -15.14
N PRO A 29 10.34 3.80 -15.30
CA PRO A 29 11.33 3.61 -14.23
C PRO A 29 11.95 4.90 -13.69
N SER A 30 11.93 5.98 -14.49
CA SER A 30 12.43 7.30 -14.09
C SER A 30 11.68 7.89 -12.89
N VAL A 31 10.47 7.41 -12.58
CA VAL A 31 9.70 7.81 -11.39
C VAL A 31 10.46 7.57 -10.09
N LEU A 32 11.28 6.51 -10.04
CA LEU A 32 11.97 6.09 -8.81
C LEU A 32 12.96 7.15 -8.30
N LYS A 33 13.46 8.03 -9.17
CA LYS A 33 14.44 9.07 -8.81
C LYS A 33 13.90 10.09 -7.81
N ASN A 34 12.61 10.37 -7.88
CA ASN A 34 11.93 11.40 -7.08
C ASN A 34 10.69 10.82 -6.37
N LEU A 35 10.68 9.50 -6.14
CA LEU A 35 9.58 8.84 -5.46
C LEU A 35 9.66 9.15 -3.97
N GLU A 36 8.68 9.91 -3.48
CA GLU A 36 8.52 10.17 -2.06
C GLU A 36 7.44 9.25 -1.49
N LEU A 37 7.74 8.62 -0.35
CA LEU A 37 6.74 7.85 0.37
C LEU A 37 5.81 8.79 1.16
N PRO A 38 4.51 8.46 1.28
CA PRO A 38 3.67 9.09 2.28
C PRO A 38 4.24 8.82 3.69
N LYS A 39 3.84 9.63 4.67
CA LYS A 39 4.25 9.44 6.06
C LYS A 39 3.80 8.06 6.57
N LEU A 40 4.76 7.19 6.84
CA LEU A 40 4.55 5.86 7.42
C LEU A 40 4.82 5.88 8.93
N ASP A 41 4.14 5.00 9.65
CA ASP A 41 4.41 4.66 11.04
C ASP A 41 5.30 3.41 11.07
N TYR A 42 6.61 3.62 11.18
CA TYR A 42 7.59 2.53 11.22
C TYR A 42 7.52 1.67 12.49
N THR A 43 6.68 2.02 13.47
CA THR A 43 6.38 1.16 14.62
C THR A 43 5.41 0.02 14.28
N LYS A 44 4.87 0.01 13.06
CA LYS A 44 3.99 -1.04 12.52
C LYS A 44 4.65 -1.72 11.33
N GLY A 45 4.02 -2.79 10.84
CA GLY A 45 4.37 -3.38 9.54
C GLY A 45 3.64 -2.68 8.39
N VAL A 46 4.13 -2.86 7.17
CA VAL A 46 3.56 -2.27 5.95
C VAL A 46 3.23 -3.36 4.94
N VAL A 47 1.99 -3.39 4.46
CA VAL A 47 1.55 -4.24 3.34
C VAL A 47 1.47 -3.40 2.07
N LEU A 48 2.26 -3.75 1.05
CA LEU A 48 2.17 -3.19 -0.28
C LEU A 48 0.97 -3.79 -1.01
N HIS A 49 0.07 -2.94 -1.50
CA HIS A 49 -1.13 -3.35 -2.21
C HIS A 49 -1.28 -2.54 -3.50
N GLY A 50 -1.68 -3.17 -4.60
CA GLY A 50 -2.02 -2.48 -5.84
C GLY A 50 -1.48 -3.20 -7.08
N ARG A 51 -1.59 -2.57 -8.24
CA ARG A 51 -0.99 -3.10 -9.48
C ARG A 51 0.24 -2.28 -9.82
N GLY A 52 1.33 -2.96 -10.15
CA GLY A 52 2.57 -2.32 -10.54
C GLY A 52 3.60 -3.32 -11.03
N PRO A 53 4.63 -2.85 -11.73
CA PRO A 53 5.72 -3.70 -12.19
C PRO A 53 6.61 -4.16 -11.02
N ILE A 54 7.28 -5.30 -11.19
CA ILE A 54 8.11 -5.92 -10.14
C ILE A 54 9.20 -4.98 -9.61
N TRP A 55 9.81 -4.17 -10.49
CA TRP A 55 10.85 -3.21 -10.08
C TRP A 55 10.31 -2.12 -9.14
N LEU A 56 9.04 -1.75 -9.24
CA LEU A 56 8.41 -0.79 -8.34
C LEU A 56 8.23 -1.41 -6.96
N TYR A 57 7.76 -2.67 -6.93
CA TYR A 57 7.67 -3.43 -5.68
C TYR A 57 9.03 -3.59 -5.00
N GLY A 58 10.07 -3.98 -5.74
CA GLY A 58 11.42 -4.10 -5.19
C GLY A 58 11.93 -2.79 -4.57
N HIS A 59 11.67 -1.66 -5.24
CA HIS A 59 12.01 -0.34 -4.69
C HIS A 59 11.18 0.02 -3.45
N LEU A 60 9.86 -0.18 -3.48
CA LEU A 60 8.98 0.15 -2.35
C LEU A 60 9.25 -0.72 -1.13
N VAL A 61 9.58 -2.01 -1.31
CA VAL A 61 10.03 -2.89 -0.24
C VAL A 61 11.28 -2.29 0.43
N HIS A 62 12.30 -1.95 -0.36
CA HIS A 62 13.51 -1.31 0.16
C HIS A 62 13.22 0.01 0.89
N GLN A 63 12.33 0.86 0.37
CA GLN A 63 11.99 2.12 1.02
C GLN A 63 11.17 1.93 2.31
N CYS A 64 10.43 0.81 2.43
CA CYS A 64 9.66 0.46 3.62
C CYS A 64 10.46 -0.37 4.65
N HIS A 65 11.72 -0.72 4.38
CA HIS A 65 12.55 -1.55 5.27
C HIS A 65 12.66 -1.05 6.73
N PRO A 66 12.53 0.26 7.07
CA PRO A 66 12.55 0.67 8.47
C PRO A 66 11.33 0.23 9.28
N ALA A 67 10.25 -0.24 8.63
CA ALA A 67 9.07 -0.78 9.29
C ALA A 67 9.41 -2.08 10.06
N ARG A 68 8.56 -2.47 11.02
CA ARG A 68 8.77 -3.72 11.77
C ARG A 68 8.85 -4.96 10.87
N TRP A 69 8.09 -4.94 9.77
CA TRP A 69 8.09 -5.92 8.70
C TRP A 69 7.44 -5.32 7.44
N VAL A 70 7.75 -5.89 6.29
CA VAL A 70 7.14 -5.52 4.99
C VAL A 70 6.49 -6.75 4.39
N GLY A 71 5.27 -6.61 3.90
CA GLY A 71 4.56 -7.65 3.17
C GLY A 71 4.05 -7.19 1.81
N VAL A 72 3.87 -8.14 0.90
CA VAL A 72 3.32 -7.90 -0.44
C VAL A 72 1.98 -8.62 -0.54
N PHE A 73 0.93 -7.88 -0.91
CA PHE A 73 -0.39 -8.45 -1.05
C PHE A 73 -0.53 -9.29 -2.33
N ASP A 74 -0.97 -10.53 -2.16
CA ASP A 74 -1.46 -11.40 -3.23
C ASP A 74 -2.95 -11.70 -2.95
N PRO A 75 -3.89 -11.36 -3.86
CA PRO A 75 -5.32 -11.58 -3.65
C PRO A 75 -5.73 -13.02 -3.32
N ARG A 76 -4.89 -14.02 -3.66
CA ARG A 76 -5.19 -15.45 -3.46
C ARG A 76 -4.87 -15.94 -2.05
N ILE A 77 -3.94 -15.27 -1.36
CA ILE A 77 -3.38 -15.76 -0.09
C ILE A 77 -3.23 -14.69 1.01
N GLY A 78 -3.26 -13.40 0.66
CA GLY A 78 -3.13 -12.28 1.59
C GLY A 78 -1.78 -11.57 1.52
N GLY A 79 -1.38 -10.91 2.61
CA GLY A 79 -0.11 -10.17 2.68
C GLY A 79 1.04 -11.11 3.05
N VAL A 80 1.88 -11.47 2.08
CA VAL A 80 3.06 -12.33 2.31
C VAL A 80 4.20 -11.50 2.88
N VAL A 81 4.70 -11.84 4.06
CA VAL A 81 5.84 -11.13 4.67
C VAL A 81 7.12 -11.45 3.92
N VAL A 82 7.82 -10.40 3.45
CA VAL A 82 9.04 -10.51 2.65
C VAL A 82 10.28 -9.98 3.38
N GLU A 83 10.09 -9.12 4.38
CA GLU A 83 11.16 -8.56 5.21
C GLU A 83 10.70 -8.41 6.67
N ARG A 84 11.63 -8.56 7.62
CA ARG A 84 11.37 -8.47 9.07
C ARG A 84 12.56 -7.85 9.80
N HIS A 85 12.27 -6.92 10.71
CA HIS A 85 13.28 -6.28 11.57
C HIS A 85 12.94 -6.33 13.07
N HIS A 86 11.79 -6.87 13.45
CA HIS A 86 11.37 -6.95 14.85
C HIS A 86 11.06 -8.38 15.30
N LYS A 87 11.51 -8.76 16.51
CA LYS A 87 11.34 -10.11 17.07
C LYS A 87 9.88 -10.57 17.15
N GLU A 88 8.99 -9.68 17.60
CA GLU A 88 7.54 -9.98 17.68
C GLU A 88 6.77 -9.78 16.36
N ALA A 89 7.44 -9.45 15.25
CA ALA A 89 6.78 -9.39 13.95
C ALA A 89 6.63 -10.81 13.35
N PRO A 90 5.64 -11.03 12.46
CA PRO A 90 5.51 -12.27 11.70
C PRO A 90 6.79 -12.60 10.93
N GLU A 91 7.06 -13.89 10.74
CA GLU A 91 8.26 -14.36 10.05
C GLU A 91 8.16 -14.20 8.53
N VAL A 92 9.31 -14.12 7.85
CA VAL A 92 9.35 -14.10 6.38
C VAL A 92 8.71 -15.38 5.83
N GLY A 93 7.80 -15.22 4.87
CA GLY A 93 7.00 -16.29 4.28
C GLY A 93 5.66 -16.54 4.98
N GLU A 94 5.43 -15.97 6.16
CA GLU A 94 4.10 -15.99 6.78
C GLU A 94 3.13 -15.06 6.03
N THR A 95 1.83 -15.32 6.19
CA THR A 95 0.77 -14.54 5.55
C THR A 95 -0.10 -13.82 6.56
N ILE A 96 -0.41 -12.57 6.28
CA ILE A 96 -1.51 -11.84 6.89
C ILE A 96 -2.78 -12.19 6.11
N PRO A 97 -3.85 -12.70 6.77
CA PRO A 97 -5.05 -13.15 6.08
C PRO A 97 -5.65 -12.09 5.16
N ALA A 98 -6.05 -12.48 3.94
CA ALA A 98 -6.57 -11.56 2.94
C ALA A 98 -7.79 -10.77 3.43
N ASN A 99 -8.69 -11.41 4.19
CA ASN A 99 -9.85 -10.76 4.79
C ASN A 99 -9.49 -9.68 5.84
N GLU A 100 -8.36 -9.82 6.54
CA GLU A 100 -7.89 -8.78 7.47
C GLU A 100 -7.41 -7.53 6.76
N ILE A 101 -6.96 -7.65 5.51
CA ILE A 101 -6.50 -6.54 4.67
C ILE A 101 -7.68 -5.94 3.90
N GLN A 102 -8.48 -6.81 3.28
CA GLN A 102 -9.58 -6.46 2.38
C GLN A 102 -10.63 -5.57 3.05
N LYS A 103 -10.99 -5.84 4.31
CA LYS A 103 -11.95 -5.02 5.06
C LYS A 103 -11.54 -3.54 5.15
N TYR A 104 -10.24 -3.25 5.21
CA TYR A 104 -9.75 -1.87 5.26
C TYR A 104 -9.73 -1.23 3.87
N LEU A 105 -9.43 -2.02 2.83
CA LEU A 105 -9.47 -1.56 1.44
C LEU A 105 -10.91 -1.16 1.04
N GLU A 106 -11.89 -1.99 1.38
CA GLU A 106 -13.31 -1.76 1.07
C GLU A 106 -13.84 -0.52 1.78
N HIS A 107 -13.60 -0.41 3.08
CA HIS A 107 -14.05 0.74 3.88
C HIS A 107 -13.48 2.07 3.36
N ASN A 108 -12.22 2.09 2.94
CA ASN A 108 -11.60 3.30 2.37
C ASN A 108 -12.16 3.64 0.97
N GLN A 109 -12.54 2.65 0.17
CA GLN A 109 -13.18 2.89 -1.13
C GLN A 109 -14.59 3.47 -0.98
N GLU A 110 -15.35 3.01 0.01
CA GLU A 110 -16.70 3.52 0.31
C GLU A 110 -16.65 4.99 0.76
N GLN A 111 -15.76 5.32 1.70
CA GLN A 111 -15.56 6.70 2.16
C GLN A 111 -15.11 7.65 1.05
N ALA A 112 -14.22 7.18 0.16
CA ALA A 112 -13.78 7.97 -0.99
C ALA A 112 -14.93 8.27 -1.98
N LYS A 113 -15.84 7.29 -2.20
CA LYS A 113 -17.02 7.47 -3.04
C LYS A 113 -18.04 8.43 -2.44
N ASP A 114 -18.31 8.34 -1.14
CA ASP A 114 -19.27 9.23 -0.46
C ASP A 114 -18.78 10.68 -0.40
N SER A 115 -17.47 10.88 -0.21
CA SER A 115 -16.85 12.21 -0.24
C SER A 115 -16.93 12.86 -1.63
N SER A 116 -16.76 12.06 -2.69
CA SER A 116 -16.84 12.53 -4.08
C SER A 116 -18.28 12.89 -4.48
N ARG A 117 -19.28 12.16 -3.98
CA ARG A 117 -20.71 12.46 -4.19
C ARG A 117 -21.15 13.74 -3.48
N HIS A 118 -20.69 13.99 -2.25
CA HIS A 118 -21.01 15.22 -1.53
C HIS A 118 -20.43 16.48 -2.20
N GLN A 119 -19.23 16.40 -2.77
CA GLN A 119 -18.63 17.52 -3.50
C GLN A 119 -19.34 17.81 -4.83
N ALA A 120 -19.85 16.79 -5.53
CA ALA A 120 -20.58 16.97 -6.79
C ALA A 120 -21.95 17.67 -6.60
N HIS A 121 -22.56 17.59 -5.41
CA HIS A 121 -23.83 18.26 -5.11
C HIS A 121 -23.70 19.72 -4.65
N MET A 122 -22.48 20.21 -4.41
CA MET A 122 -22.21 21.60 -4.02
C MET A 122 -21.62 22.47 -5.15
N ALA A 123 -21.44 21.92 -6.36
CA ALA A 123 -21.05 22.69 -7.54
C ALA A 123 -22.31 23.27 -8.22
N PRO A 124 -22.43 24.61 -8.38
CA PRO A 124 -23.57 25.27 -9.02
C PRO A 124 -23.61 25.05 -10.54
#